data_AF-A0A103XI95-F1
#
_entry.id   AF-A0A103XI95-F1
#
_cell.length_a   1.000
_cell.length_b   1.000
_cell.length_c   1.000
_cell.angle_alpha   90.00
_cell.angle_beta   90.00
_cell.angle_gamma   90.00
#
_symmetry.space_group_name_H-M   'P 1'
#
loop_
_entity.id
_entity.type
_entity.pdbx_description
1 polymer ?
#
loop_
_entity_poly.entity_id
_entity_poly.type
_entity_poly.pdbx_seq_one_letter_code
_entity_poly.pdbx_strand_id
1 'polypeptide(L)'
;MQKSVSSSSPAAISSTSSEASGEIEREIDTFWSNLMVQFVIKLTRVMKTLERYQRCCFNPQDNNNERETQSWYQEVSKLKAKFESLQRTQRHLLGEDLGPLSVKELHNLEKQLEGALTQARQRKTQIMVEQMEELRRKVQPVHAWGRIISSEEHGW
;
A
#
# COMPACT_ATOMS: atom_id res chain seq x y z
N MET A 1 100.27 56.12 -21.73
CA MET A 1 99.15 55.53 -20.95
C MET A 1 98.18 54.86 -21.90
N GLN A 2 98.14 53.53 -21.94
CA GLN A 2 96.97 52.79 -22.42
C GLN A 2 96.81 51.60 -21.49
N LYS A 3 95.73 51.61 -20.70
CA LYS A 3 95.39 50.55 -19.74
C LYS A 3 94.80 49.38 -20.53
N SER A 4 95.37 48.20 -20.30
CA SER A 4 94.86 46.91 -20.74
C SER A 4 93.54 46.62 -20.02
N VAL A 5 92.46 46.54 -20.80
CA VAL A 5 91.16 46.04 -20.33
C VAL A 5 91.18 44.52 -20.49
N SER A 6 91.16 43.81 -19.36
CA SER A 6 91.03 42.36 -19.27
C SER A 6 89.62 41.94 -19.70
N SER A 7 89.52 41.19 -20.80
CA SER A 7 88.27 40.60 -21.26
C SER A 7 87.91 39.38 -20.41
N SER A 8 86.89 39.52 -19.56
CA SER A 8 86.23 38.39 -18.90
C SER A 8 85.50 37.52 -19.94
N SER A 9 85.70 36.21 -19.81
CA SER A 9 85.22 35.16 -20.72
C SER A 9 83.70 34.93 -20.62
N PRO A 10 82.97 34.71 -21.74
CA PRO A 10 81.50 34.65 -21.77
C PRO A 10 80.87 33.28 -21.41
N ALA A 11 81.53 32.40 -20.65
CA ALA A 11 81.09 31.01 -20.46
C ALA A 11 80.07 30.76 -19.32
N ALA A 12 79.73 31.75 -18.48
CA ALA A 12 78.90 31.54 -17.28
C ALA A 12 77.39 31.79 -17.46
N ILE A 13 76.95 32.35 -18.59
CA ILE A 13 75.57 32.86 -18.76
C ILE A 13 74.64 31.79 -19.38
N SER A 14 75.19 30.77 -20.04
CA SER A 14 74.40 29.69 -20.67
C SER A 14 73.91 28.63 -19.68
N SER A 15 74.64 28.39 -18.58
CA SER A 15 74.28 27.35 -17.60
C SER A 15 73.13 27.76 -16.68
N THR A 16 73.01 29.04 -16.35
CA THR A 16 71.96 29.56 -15.45
C THR A 16 70.57 29.60 -16.09
N SER A 17 70.48 29.72 -17.41
CA SER A 17 69.22 29.73 -18.17
C SER A 17 68.57 28.34 -18.25
N SER A 18 69.39 27.29 -18.42
CA SER A 18 68.91 25.90 -18.45
C SER A 18 68.40 25.43 -17.09
N GLU A 19 69.01 25.92 -16.01
CA GLU A 19 68.66 25.54 -14.63
C GLU A 19 67.35 26.21 -14.18
N ALA A 20 67.13 27.47 -14.56
CA ALA A 20 65.86 28.16 -14.34
C ALA A 20 64.70 27.54 -15.14
N SER A 21 64.95 27.08 -16.38
CA SER A 21 63.94 26.39 -17.18
C SER A 21 63.50 25.06 -16.55
N GLY A 22 64.44 24.29 -16.01
CA GLY A 22 64.14 23.03 -15.32
C GLY A 22 63.45 23.22 -13.97
N GLU A 23 63.60 24.38 -13.32
CA GLU A 23 62.84 24.72 -12.10
C GLU A 23 61.36 25.01 -12.43
N ILE A 24 61.10 25.73 -13.51
CA ILE A 24 59.73 26.05 -13.96
C ILE A 24 58.97 24.78 -14.35
N GLU A 25 59.59 23.86 -15.09
CA GLU A 25 58.96 22.58 -15.43
C GLU A 25 58.64 21.76 -14.16
N ARG A 26 59.54 21.74 -13.17
CA ARG A 26 59.30 21.08 -11.88
C ARG A 26 58.18 21.73 -11.07
N GLU A 27 58.07 23.05 -11.09
CA GLU A 27 56.97 23.77 -10.43
C GLU A 27 55.64 23.49 -11.11
N ILE A 28 55.61 23.47 -12.45
CA ILE A 28 54.43 23.12 -13.24
C ILE A 28 54.00 21.68 -12.93
N ASP A 29 54.92 20.72 -12.95
CA ASP A 29 54.64 19.33 -12.62
C ASP A 29 54.14 19.15 -11.19
N THR A 30 54.72 19.89 -10.24
CA THR A 30 54.29 19.86 -8.84
C THR A 30 52.90 20.46 -8.69
N PHE A 31 52.61 21.55 -9.39
CA PHE A 31 51.31 22.21 -9.39
C PHE A 31 50.23 21.29 -9.98
N TRP A 32 50.50 20.68 -11.14
CA TRP A 32 49.58 19.72 -11.76
C TRP A 32 49.40 18.46 -10.91
N SER A 33 50.46 17.95 -10.30
CA SER A 33 50.39 16.80 -9.38
C SER A 33 49.52 17.11 -8.16
N ASN A 34 49.69 18.28 -7.55
CA ASN A 34 48.89 18.68 -6.39
C ASN A 34 47.41 18.90 -6.77
N LEU A 35 47.16 19.56 -7.90
CA LEU A 35 45.81 19.73 -8.44
C LEU A 35 45.13 18.39 -8.71
N MET A 36 45.86 17.43 -9.30
CA MET A 36 45.35 16.08 -9.57
C MET A 36 45.02 15.34 -8.27
N VAL A 37 45.88 15.40 -7.24
CA VAL A 37 45.64 14.77 -5.93
C VAL A 37 44.40 15.35 -5.26
N GLN A 38 44.24 16.68 -5.25
CA GLN A 38 43.05 17.34 -4.70
C GLN A 38 41.78 16.92 -5.44
N PHE A 39 41.84 16.85 -6.76
CA PHE A 39 40.73 16.40 -7.60
C PHE A 39 40.34 14.95 -7.30
N VAL A 40 41.32 14.04 -7.23
CA VAL A 40 41.11 12.62 -6.90
C VAL A 40 40.51 12.44 -5.49
N ILE A 41 41.00 13.18 -4.49
CA ILE A 41 40.45 13.15 -3.12
C ILE A 41 38.99 13.59 -3.12
N LYS A 42 38.67 14.68 -3.82
CA LYS A 42 37.30 15.21 -3.90
C LYS A 42 36.37 14.24 -4.61
N LEU A 43 36.78 13.68 -5.74
CA LEU A 43 36.03 12.64 -6.46
C LEU A 43 35.80 11.40 -5.59
N THR A 44 36.83 10.92 -4.90
CA THR A 44 36.74 9.75 -4.01
C THR A 44 35.74 9.99 -2.87
N ARG A 45 35.70 11.21 -2.31
CA ARG A 45 34.72 11.59 -1.29
C ARG A 45 33.29 11.55 -1.83
N VAL A 46 33.06 12.12 -3.01
CA VAL A 46 31.74 12.13 -3.66
C VAL A 46 31.28 10.70 -3.98
N MET A 47 32.16 9.85 -4.50
CA MET A 47 31.82 8.45 -4.78
C MET A 47 31.47 7.68 -3.52
N LYS A 48 32.24 7.85 -2.42
CA LYS A 48 31.93 7.21 -1.13
C LYS A 48 30.59 7.68 -0.55
N THR A 49 30.24 8.95 -0.73
CA THR A 49 28.91 9.43 -0.32
C THR A 49 27.81 8.84 -1.18
N LEU A 50 27.99 8.78 -2.50
CA LEU A 50 27.03 8.19 -3.43
C LEU A 50 26.78 6.70 -3.15
N GLU A 51 27.86 5.95 -2.89
CA GLU A 51 27.79 4.53 -2.54
C GLU A 51 27.00 4.28 -1.24
N ARG A 52 27.18 5.15 -0.23
CA ARG A 52 26.39 5.08 1.03
C ARG A 52 24.92 5.39 0.78
N TYR A 53 24.60 6.40 -0.04
CA TYR A 53 23.22 6.71 -0.41
C TYR A 53 22.57 5.53 -1.15
N GLN A 54 23.27 4.96 -2.13
CA GLN A 54 22.78 3.80 -2.86
C GLN A 54 22.54 2.61 -1.93
N ARG A 55 23.45 2.36 -0.98
CA ARG A 55 23.30 1.27 -0.01
C ARG A 55 22.17 1.49 1.00
N CYS A 56 21.86 2.73 1.37
CA CYS A 56 20.70 3.05 2.22
C CYS A 56 19.38 2.90 1.47
N CYS A 57 19.27 3.45 0.25
CA CYS A 57 18.05 3.38 -0.55
C CYS A 57 17.74 1.97 -1.11
N PHE A 58 18.75 1.11 -1.22
CA PHE A 58 18.63 -0.25 -1.75
C PHE A 58 18.94 -1.33 -0.71
N ASN A 59 18.89 -0.98 0.59
CA ASN A 59 19.14 -1.94 1.67
C ASN A 59 17.95 -2.93 1.77
N PRO A 60 18.16 -4.22 2.07
CA PRO A 60 17.08 -5.21 2.20
C PRO A 60 16.03 -4.88 3.27
N GLN A 61 16.32 -3.94 4.17
CA GLN A 61 15.46 -3.56 5.29
C GLN A 61 14.32 -2.61 4.87
N ASP A 62 14.55 -1.71 3.90
CA ASP A 62 13.47 -0.94 3.25
C ASP A 62 12.70 -1.79 2.25
N ASN A 63 13.35 -2.80 1.67
CA ASN A 63 12.71 -3.79 0.80
C ASN A 63 11.63 -4.59 1.56
N ASN A 64 11.78 -4.78 2.88
CA ASN A 64 10.73 -5.40 3.70
C ASN A 64 9.52 -4.46 3.89
N ASN A 65 9.74 -3.17 4.15
CA ASN A 65 8.67 -2.17 4.25
C ASN A 65 7.94 -1.97 2.90
N GLU A 66 8.66 -1.95 1.79
CA GLU A 66 8.08 -1.88 0.44
C GLU A 66 7.29 -3.15 0.11
N ARG A 67 7.80 -4.33 0.47
CA ARG A 67 7.11 -5.61 0.27
C ARG A 67 5.87 -5.73 1.15
N GLU A 68 5.92 -5.27 2.40
CA GLU A 68 4.76 -5.18 3.30
C GLU A 68 3.72 -4.19 2.76
N THR A 69 4.17 -3.04 2.28
CA THR A 69 3.31 -2.03 1.66
C THR A 69 2.65 -2.57 0.39
N GLN A 70 3.40 -3.24 -0.49
CA GLN A 70 2.86 -3.92 -1.67
C GLN A 70 1.89 -5.04 -1.29
N SER A 71 2.18 -5.82 -0.25
CA SER A 71 1.28 -6.84 0.29
C SER A 71 -0.04 -6.22 0.77
N TRP A 72 0.02 -5.10 1.49
CA TRP A 72 -1.16 -4.35 1.92
C TRP A 72 -1.97 -3.81 0.74
N TYR A 73 -1.33 -3.22 -0.27
CA TYR A 73 -2.02 -2.79 -1.49
C TYR A 73 -2.70 -3.94 -2.21
N GLN A 74 -2.05 -5.10 -2.28
CA GLN A 74 -2.62 -6.30 -2.88
C GLN A 74 -3.83 -6.78 -2.08
N GLU A 75 -3.75 -6.77 -0.75
CA GLU A 75 -4.85 -7.21 0.11
C GLU A 75 -6.04 -6.26 0.07
N VAL A 76 -5.81 -4.95 0.06
CA VAL A 76 -6.84 -3.94 -0.18
C VAL A 76 -7.49 -4.13 -1.55
N SER A 77 -6.71 -4.42 -2.58
CA SER A 77 -7.23 -4.65 -3.94
C SER A 77 -8.10 -5.92 -3.98
N LYS A 78 -7.68 -7.01 -3.33
CA LYS A 78 -8.50 -8.23 -3.20
C LYS A 78 -9.80 -7.95 -2.44
N LEU A 79 -9.73 -7.19 -1.35
CA LEU A 79 -10.89 -6.84 -0.54
C LEU A 79 -11.87 -5.97 -1.34
N LYS A 80 -11.36 -4.99 -2.09
CA LYS A 80 -12.17 -4.16 -2.99
C LYS A 80 -12.86 -4.98 -4.06
N ALA A 81 -12.16 -5.91 -4.71
CA ALA A 81 -12.76 -6.80 -5.71
C ALA A 81 -13.87 -7.68 -5.11
N LYS A 82 -13.68 -8.21 -3.88
CA LYS A 82 -14.71 -8.95 -3.15
C LYS A 82 -15.93 -8.08 -2.85
N PHE A 83 -15.71 -6.85 -2.38
CA PHE A 83 -16.77 -5.90 -2.10
C PHE A 83 -17.59 -5.56 -3.35
N GLU A 84 -16.93 -5.24 -4.47
CA GLU A 84 -17.60 -4.92 -5.73
C GLU A 84 -18.38 -6.12 -6.30
N SER A 85 -17.87 -7.35 -6.11
CA SER A 85 -18.60 -8.58 -6.46
C SER A 85 -19.85 -8.76 -5.60
N LEU A 86 -19.73 -8.54 -4.29
CA LEU A 86 -20.85 -8.64 -3.35
C LEU A 86 -21.91 -7.57 -3.66
N GLN A 87 -21.50 -6.32 -3.90
CA GLN A 87 -22.41 -5.23 -4.25
C GLN A 87 -23.13 -5.48 -5.59
N ARG A 88 -22.45 -6.04 -6.59
CA ARG A 88 -23.11 -6.51 -7.82
C ARG A 88 -24.16 -7.57 -7.53
N THR A 89 -23.81 -8.56 -6.72
CA THR A 89 -24.74 -9.65 -6.35
C THR A 89 -25.96 -9.11 -5.61
N GLN A 90 -25.78 -8.15 -4.71
CA GLN A 90 -26.88 -7.47 -4.01
C GLN A 90 -27.82 -6.75 -5.00
N ARG A 91 -27.26 -5.99 -5.95
CA ARG A 91 -28.06 -5.33 -7.00
C ARG A 91 -28.89 -6.35 -7.79
N HIS A 92 -28.28 -7.45 -8.22
CA HIS A 92 -29.02 -8.51 -8.91
C HIS A 92 -30.16 -9.08 -8.03
N LEU A 93 -29.92 -9.35 -6.75
CA LEU A 93 -30.95 -9.83 -5.81
C LEU A 93 -32.09 -8.81 -5.61
N LEU A 94 -31.82 -7.52 -5.77
CA LEU A 94 -32.82 -6.44 -5.76
C LEU A 94 -33.52 -6.25 -7.12
N GLY A 95 -33.14 -7.02 -8.14
CA GLY A 95 -33.70 -6.92 -9.49
C GLY A 95 -33.05 -5.83 -10.36
N GLU A 96 -31.91 -5.30 -9.92
CA GLU A 96 -31.15 -4.27 -10.63
C GLU A 96 -30.04 -4.88 -11.49
N ASP A 97 -29.62 -4.18 -12.55
CA ASP A 97 -28.49 -4.55 -13.42
C ASP A 97 -28.52 -5.99 -13.97
N LEU A 98 -29.72 -6.48 -14.32
CA LEU A 98 -29.91 -7.85 -14.76
C LEU A 98 -29.46 -8.13 -16.20
N GLY A 99 -29.25 -7.08 -17.01
CA GLY A 99 -28.93 -7.19 -18.44
C GLY A 99 -27.73 -8.09 -18.80
N PRO A 100 -26.64 -8.12 -18.02
CA PRO A 100 -25.49 -9.00 -18.27
C PRO A 100 -25.69 -10.47 -17.90
N LEU A 101 -26.76 -10.86 -17.19
CA LEU A 101 -26.98 -12.25 -16.79
C LEU A 101 -27.57 -13.07 -17.94
N SER A 102 -27.10 -14.30 -18.08
CA SER A 102 -27.72 -15.28 -18.97
C SER A 102 -29.05 -15.80 -18.39
N VAL A 103 -29.89 -16.39 -19.26
CA VAL A 103 -31.18 -17.00 -18.85
C VAL A 103 -31.00 -18.03 -17.72
N LYS A 104 -29.93 -18.83 -17.78
CA LYS A 104 -29.63 -19.83 -16.76
C LYS A 104 -29.30 -19.19 -15.40
N GLU A 105 -28.52 -18.12 -15.42
CA GLU A 105 -28.16 -17.38 -14.20
C GLU A 105 -29.37 -16.66 -13.62
N LEU A 106 -30.22 -16.08 -14.47
CA LEU A 106 -31.46 -15.42 -14.07
C LEU A 106 -32.45 -16.41 -13.42
N HIS A 107 -32.62 -17.60 -14.02
CA HIS A 107 -33.44 -18.66 -13.43
C HIS A 107 -32.90 -19.14 -12.07
N ASN A 108 -31.57 -19.24 -11.93
CA ASN A 108 -30.95 -19.59 -10.66
C ASN A 108 -31.13 -18.49 -9.60
N LEU A 109 -31.12 -17.22 -10.01
CA LEU A 109 -31.40 -16.07 -9.14
C LEU A 109 -32.85 -16.10 -8.67
N GLU A 110 -33.80 -16.31 -9.58
CA GLU A 110 -35.22 -16.46 -9.28
C GLU A 110 -35.47 -17.58 -8.26
N LYS A 111 -34.88 -18.76 -8.47
CA LYS A 111 -35.00 -19.89 -7.55
C LYS A 111 -34.46 -19.57 -6.14
N GLN A 112 -33.36 -18.82 -6.05
CA GLN A 112 -32.81 -18.38 -4.77
C GLN A 112 -33.77 -17.42 -4.05
N LEU A 113 -34.34 -16.45 -4.77
CA LEU A 113 -35.30 -15.49 -4.21
C LEU A 113 -36.58 -16.19 -3.77
N GLU A 114 -37.12 -17.11 -4.56
CA GLU A 114 -38.30 -17.88 -4.22
C GLU A 114 -38.09 -18.75 -2.98
N GLY A 115 -36.92 -19.40 -2.87
CA GLY A 115 -36.53 -20.17 -1.69
C GLY A 115 -36.47 -19.31 -0.43
N ALA A 116 -35.80 -18.16 -0.50
CA ALA A 116 -35.71 -17.21 0.62
C ALA A 116 -37.09 -16.66 1.03
N LEU A 117 -37.93 -16.31 0.05
CA LEU A 117 -39.29 -15.83 0.28
C LEU A 117 -40.16 -16.88 0.95
N THR A 118 -40.07 -18.14 0.51
CA THR A 118 -40.79 -19.26 1.11
C THR A 118 -40.39 -19.45 2.57
N GLN A 119 -39.10 -19.45 2.87
CA GLN A 119 -38.59 -19.54 4.24
C GLN A 119 -39.07 -18.37 5.11
N ALA A 120 -39.03 -17.14 4.59
CA ALA A 120 -39.50 -15.96 5.31
C ALA A 120 -41.00 -16.06 5.64
N ARG A 121 -41.82 -16.49 4.68
CA ARG A 121 -43.26 -16.73 4.89
C ARG A 121 -43.51 -17.84 5.90
N GLN A 122 -42.80 -18.95 5.80
CA GLN A 122 -42.92 -20.06 6.76
C GLN A 122 -42.59 -19.60 8.18
N ARG A 123 -41.49 -18.86 8.35
CA ARG A 123 -41.10 -18.32 9.66
C ARG A 123 -42.15 -17.35 10.21
N LYS A 124 -42.69 -16.47 9.36
CA LYS A 124 -43.77 -15.55 9.74
C LYS A 124 -45.00 -16.32 10.23
N THR A 125 -45.45 -17.33 9.46
CA THR A 125 -46.59 -18.16 9.84
C THR A 125 -46.34 -18.88 11.16
N GLN A 126 -45.15 -19.46 11.34
CA GLN A 126 -44.78 -20.16 12.57
C GLN A 126 -44.89 -19.24 13.80
N ILE A 127 -44.30 -18.04 13.73
CA ILE A 127 -44.40 -17.04 14.80
C ILE A 127 -45.86 -16.66 15.08
N MET A 128 -46.66 -16.48 14.03
CA MET A 128 -48.06 -16.08 14.16
C MET A 128 -48.89 -17.18 14.83
N VAL A 129 -48.65 -18.45 14.49
CA VAL A 129 -49.28 -19.61 15.14
C VAL A 129 -48.87 -19.70 16.62
N GLU A 130 -47.58 -19.55 16.93
CA GLU A 130 -47.09 -19.55 18.31
C GLU A 130 -47.75 -18.45 19.16
N GLN A 131 -47.90 -17.25 18.59
CA GLN A 131 -48.61 -16.14 19.25
C GLN A 131 -50.09 -16.44 19.47
N MET A 132 -50.78 -17.03 18.48
CA MET A 132 -52.18 -17.41 18.62
C MET A 132 -52.37 -18.48 19.71
N GLU A 133 -51.49 -19.47 19.77
CA GLU A 133 -51.53 -20.49 20.81
C GLU A 133 -51.26 -19.93 22.20
N GLU A 134 -50.32 -19.00 22.32
CA GLU A 134 -50.02 -18.32 23.57
C GLU A 134 -51.21 -17.51 24.08
N LEU A 135 -51.86 -16.74 23.20
CA LEU A 135 -53.08 -16.01 23.55
C LEU A 135 -54.21 -16.97 23.92
N ARG A 136 -54.38 -18.07 23.19
CA ARG A 136 -55.38 -19.09 23.51
C ARG A 136 -55.13 -19.69 24.91
N ARG A 137 -53.88 -20.00 25.26
CA ARG A 137 -53.52 -20.50 26.61
C ARG A 137 -53.88 -19.51 27.71
N LYS A 138 -53.71 -18.20 27.48
CA LYS A 138 -54.08 -17.16 28.47
C LYS A 138 -55.59 -16.98 28.63
N VAL A 139 -56.34 -17.16 27.55
CA VAL A 139 -57.79 -16.92 27.51
C VAL A 139 -58.60 -18.14 28.01
N GLN A 140 -58.06 -19.35 27.85
CA GLN A 140 -58.71 -20.60 28.27
C GLN A 140 -59.12 -20.64 29.76
N PRO A 141 -58.25 -20.28 30.74
CA PRO A 141 -58.63 -20.25 32.15
C PRO A 141 -59.77 -19.26 32.41
N VAL A 142 -59.71 -18.07 31.81
CA VAL A 142 -60.74 -17.03 32.01
C VAL A 142 -62.10 -17.51 31.55
N HIS A 143 -62.19 -18.15 30.38
CA HIS A 143 -63.45 -18.76 29.92
C HIS A 143 -63.89 -19.94 30.79
N ALA A 144 -62.96 -20.73 31.32
CA ALA A 144 -63.28 -21.84 32.22
C ALA A 144 -63.91 -21.32 33.52
N TRP A 145 -63.30 -20.31 34.15
CA TRP A 145 -63.83 -19.65 35.34
C TRP A 145 -65.20 -19.02 35.09
N GLY A 146 -65.38 -18.32 33.97
CA GLY A 146 -66.67 -17.72 33.61
C GLY A 146 -67.80 -18.76 33.51
N ARG A 147 -67.54 -19.94 32.94
CA ARG A 147 -68.53 -21.03 32.88
C ARG A 147 -68.91 -21.58 34.25
N ILE A 148 -67.95 -21.66 35.18
CA ILE A 148 -68.20 -22.16 36.54
C ILE A 148 -69.11 -21.17 37.28
N ILE A 149 -68.78 -19.88 37.24
CA ILE A 149 -69.58 -18.83 37.91
C ILE A 149 -71.01 -18.80 37.35
N SER A 150 -71.18 -18.84 36.03
CA SER A 150 -72.53 -18.89 35.43
C SER A 150 -73.31 -20.17 35.81
N SER A 151 -72.63 -21.28 36.08
CA SER A 151 -73.29 -22.51 36.55
C SER A 151 -73.74 -22.41 38.01
N GLU A 152 -73.06 -21.61 38.83
CA GLU A 152 -73.43 -21.39 40.23
C GLU A 152 -74.59 -20.38 40.35
N GLU A 153 -74.61 -19.33 39.52
CA GLU A 153 -75.68 -18.32 39.53
C GLU A 153 -77.05 -18.85 39.09
N HIS A 154 -77.11 -19.87 38.24
CA HIS A 154 -78.36 -20.50 37.79
C HIS A 154 -78.81 -21.68 38.68
N GLY A 155 -78.05 -22.00 39.73
CA GLY A 155 -78.31 -23.12 40.65
C GLY A 155 -79.03 -22.76 41.95
N TRP A 156 -79.42 -21.50 42.16
CA TRP A 156 -80.11 -20.99 43.35
C TRP A 156 -81.48 -20.40 43.03
#